data_AF-A0AAX4K286-F1
#
_entry.id   AF-A0AAX4K286-F1
#
_cell.length_a   1.000
_cell.length_b   1.000
_cell.length_c   1.000
_cell.angle_alpha   90.00
_cell.angle_beta   90.00
_cell.angle_gamma   90.00
#
_symmetry.space_group_name_H-M   'P 1'
#
loop_
_entity.id
_entity.type
_entity.pdbx_description
1 polymer ?
#
loop_
_entity_poly.entity_id
_entity_poly.type
_entity_poly.pdbx_seq_one_letter_code
_entity_poly.pdbx_strand_id
1 'polypeptide(L)'
;MGVNAVIPAAVNSTLNTQHRRQESFPYSNHSQTSKQAQKGYPQSYANVVKNGEGEGERLTIDKLRAESYGSVNSSEFSLREGESSRKTSPNRPNGKGKDPIQNGNLIYEDDVCDSESEDEEEEFGMEPEIPVTWRYMSRLYLLVPIITFVWLVLLLLLVRYAWPPTRNEREAGQEYPHPLLWKPFAIGIFASCTVQIIRVPIWVVVSWFQFSQRQTTFWSTTLHAVIHELLRLSTLPLIFVSPTSGFHSSYYLGLGWGLAEVTWGIIQGWEQIELYKEVMKPSSSPKLIVEEDIEAQRNFTISNDHSNNRRNKSEGTLSSVLERNDEDDSQVIYEDDDVNNDQNQEQLILQQQREEDIQDEEDEEELERKVEILERMRARRDLEEVLGLPFPNIPFPLHLLWRLDTLLLNLGLTLTLSSFYFNSAPIYRHNPSWIIGSNSISMQKGGTVIMPDKEPHKWLWQVWVLVAIIHICVSLVWKVVGRVGIGAVTWGGLIVALGSVFAGLGCWGGLV
;
A
#
# COMPACT_ATOMS: atom_id res chain seq x y z
N MET A 1 3.96 -3.12 -11.40
CA MET A 1 2.93 -4.16 -11.47
C MET A 1 1.80 -3.96 -10.48
N GLY A 2 1.83 -4.79 -9.44
CA GLY A 2 0.86 -4.80 -8.35
C GLY A 2 1.01 -3.63 -7.38
N VAL A 3 -0.13 -3.14 -6.91
CA VAL A 3 -0.32 -2.15 -5.83
C VAL A 3 0.05 -0.70 -6.12
N ASN A 4 0.87 -0.42 -7.14
CA ASN A 4 1.31 0.96 -7.43
C ASN A 4 0.15 1.96 -7.60
N ALA A 5 -1.05 1.51 -7.98
CA ALA A 5 -2.14 2.34 -8.47
C ALA A 5 -3.12 2.86 -7.41
N VAL A 6 -2.87 2.62 -6.13
CA VAL A 6 -3.78 3.05 -5.05
C VAL A 6 -3.27 4.33 -4.36
N ILE A 7 -1.96 4.43 -4.16
CA ILE A 7 -1.37 5.43 -3.24
C ILE A 7 -1.34 6.88 -3.77
N PRO A 8 -1.03 7.20 -5.04
CA PRO A 8 -0.93 8.61 -5.45
C PRO A 8 -2.28 9.35 -5.50
N ALA A 9 -3.41 8.64 -5.44
CA ALA A 9 -4.73 9.25 -5.43
C ALA A 9 -5.18 9.70 -4.03
N ALA A 10 -4.70 9.05 -2.96
CA ALA A 10 -5.08 9.38 -1.59
C ALA A 10 -4.42 10.69 -1.13
N VAL A 11 -3.11 10.83 -1.35
CA VAL A 11 -2.31 11.99 -0.89
C VAL A 11 -2.67 13.29 -1.61
N ASN A 12 -2.97 13.24 -2.91
CA ASN A 12 -3.31 14.45 -3.69
C ASN A 12 -4.78 14.88 -3.56
N SER A 13 -5.69 13.96 -3.18
CA SER A 13 -7.09 14.30 -3.00
C SER A 13 -7.36 15.05 -1.70
N THR A 14 -6.58 14.82 -0.64
CA THR A 14 -6.72 15.53 0.64
C THR A 14 -6.26 16.98 0.52
N LEU A 15 -5.12 17.23 -0.12
CA LEU A 15 -4.56 18.57 -0.28
C LEU A 15 -5.51 19.52 -1.05
N ASN A 16 -6.18 19.01 -2.09
CA ASN A 16 -7.16 19.79 -2.86
C ASN A 16 -8.50 20.00 -2.14
N THR A 17 -8.86 19.12 -1.20
CA THR A 17 -10.11 19.25 -0.41
C THR A 17 -9.91 20.19 0.77
N GLN A 18 -8.71 20.25 1.35
CA GLN A 18 -8.37 21.19 2.41
C GLN A 18 -8.25 22.63 1.90
N HIS A 19 -7.57 22.85 0.77
CA HIS A 19 -7.47 24.20 0.20
C HIS A 19 -8.85 24.81 -0.13
N ARG A 20 -9.81 23.97 -0.54
CA ARG A 20 -11.18 24.40 -0.84
C ARG A 20 -12.04 24.66 0.40
N ARG A 21 -11.63 24.21 1.59
CA ARG A 21 -12.32 24.49 2.86
C ARG A 21 -11.78 25.73 3.57
N GLN A 22 -10.52 26.08 3.38
CA GLN A 22 -9.93 27.28 4.02
C GLN A 22 -10.34 28.61 3.35
N GLU A 23 -10.79 28.61 2.09
CA GLU A 23 -11.16 29.85 1.39
C GLU A 23 -12.60 30.37 1.66
N SER A 24 -13.35 29.79 2.60
CA SER A 24 -14.75 30.20 2.83
C SER A 24 -15.09 30.49 4.30
N PHE A 25 -14.48 31.51 4.89
CA PHE A 25 -15.05 32.20 6.05
C PHE A 25 -14.84 33.72 5.94
N PRO A 26 -15.84 34.49 5.48
CA PRO A 26 -15.85 35.92 5.71
C PRO A 26 -16.32 36.20 7.15
N TYR A 27 -15.46 36.78 7.97
CA TYR A 27 -15.87 37.42 9.22
C TYR A 27 -16.85 38.54 8.90
N SER A 28 -18.11 38.40 9.31
CA SER A 28 -19.05 39.52 9.41
C SER A 28 -19.78 39.49 10.74
N ASN A 29 -19.57 40.54 11.52
CA ASN A 29 -20.32 40.90 12.70
C ASN A 29 -21.74 41.32 12.29
N HIS A 30 -22.79 40.64 12.77
CA HIS A 30 -24.05 41.33 13.07
C HIS A 30 -25.00 40.51 13.96
N SER A 31 -25.43 41.18 15.03
CA SER A 31 -26.56 40.85 15.89
C SER A 31 -27.93 41.10 15.23
N GLN A 32 -28.90 40.22 15.54
CA GLN A 32 -30.36 40.40 15.67
C GLN A 32 -31.26 39.46 14.84
N THR A 33 -31.98 38.61 15.58
CA THR A 33 -33.39 38.18 15.45
C THR A 33 -34.03 38.07 14.06
N SER A 34 -34.42 36.86 13.65
CA SER A 34 -35.81 36.36 13.75
C SER A 34 -36.09 35.17 12.82
N LYS A 35 -37.14 34.41 13.20
CA LYS A 35 -37.56 33.08 12.78
C LYS A 35 -38.09 33.02 11.34
N GLN A 36 -37.72 31.99 10.58
CA GLN A 36 -38.61 31.01 9.91
C GLN A 36 -37.93 30.30 8.72
N ALA A 37 -38.34 29.04 8.54
CA ALA A 37 -38.21 28.19 7.35
C ALA A 37 -36.87 27.47 7.11
N GLN A 38 -36.68 26.33 7.76
CA GLN A 38 -35.84 25.23 7.25
C GLN A 38 -36.73 24.05 6.85
N LYS A 39 -36.86 23.82 5.55
CA LYS A 39 -37.27 22.55 4.95
C LYS A 39 -36.02 21.90 4.34
N GLY A 40 -35.76 20.66 4.76
CA GLY A 40 -35.07 19.65 3.95
C GLY A 40 -33.55 19.72 3.86
N TYR A 41 -32.85 19.23 4.89
CA TYR A 41 -31.52 18.64 4.75
C TYR A 41 -31.59 17.15 5.06
N PRO A 42 -30.85 16.29 4.34
CA PRO A 42 -30.81 14.86 4.62
C PRO A 42 -30.20 14.60 6.00
N GLN A 43 -30.86 13.76 6.78
CA GLN A 43 -30.44 13.38 8.14
C GLN A 43 -29.07 12.71 8.10
N SER A 44 -28.15 13.23 8.92
CA SER A 44 -26.86 12.61 9.20
C SER A 44 -27.06 11.25 9.86
N TYR A 45 -26.25 10.27 9.45
CA TYR A 45 -26.24 8.88 9.95
C TYR A 45 -26.15 8.80 11.49
N ALA A 46 -25.56 9.81 12.13
CA ALA A 46 -25.45 9.91 13.58
C ALA A 46 -26.81 10.00 14.32
N ASN A 47 -27.86 10.49 13.67
CA ASN A 47 -29.19 10.62 14.30
C ASN A 47 -30.03 9.33 14.24
N VAL A 48 -29.63 8.33 13.44
CA VAL A 48 -30.33 7.03 13.39
C VAL A 48 -29.94 6.13 14.56
N VAL A 49 -28.72 6.28 15.08
CA VAL A 49 -28.24 5.51 16.24
C VAL A 49 -28.80 6.07 17.55
N LYS A 50 -29.01 7.39 17.64
CA LYS A 50 -29.41 8.06 18.88
C LYS A 50 -30.89 7.90 19.27
N ASN A 51 -31.77 7.49 18.36
CA ASN A 51 -33.22 7.40 18.61
C ASN A 51 -33.75 5.94 18.66
N GLY A 52 -32.87 4.97 18.83
CA GLY A 52 -33.20 3.55 18.91
C GLY A 52 -33.47 3.03 20.32
N GLU A 53 -34.06 3.82 21.22
CA GLU A 53 -34.60 3.30 22.48
C GLU A 53 -35.96 2.63 22.21
N GLY A 54 -35.90 1.40 21.72
CA GLY A 54 -37.04 0.51 21.61
C GLY A 54 -36.59 -0.90 21.95
N GLU A 55 -37.06 -1.43 23.09
CA GLU A 55 -36.77 -2.76 23.58
C GLU A 55 -36.83 -3.83 22.48
N GLY A 56 -35.73 -4.56 22.28
CA GLY A 56 -35.81 -5.94 21.78
C GLY A 56 -35.17 -6.27 20.43
N GLU A 57 -33.92 -5.89 20.16
CA GLU A 57 -32.93 -6.74 19.45
C GLU A 57 -31.58 -6.00 19.41
N ARG A 58 -30.56 -6.50 20.13
CA ARG A 58 -29.19 -6.00 19.96
C ARG A 58 -28.72 -6.32 18.54
N LEU A 59 -28.67 -5.30 17.69
CA LEU A 59 -28.03 -5.38 16.37
C LEU A 59 -26.51 -5.55 16.56
N THR A 60 -26.03 -6.79 16.48
CA THR A 60 -24.59 -7.08 16.45
C THR A 60 -23.95 -6.49 15.19
N ILE A 61 -22.73 -5.95 15.33
CA ILE A 61 -21.91 -5.38 14.24
C ILE A 61 -21.80 -6.31 13.02
N ASP A 62 -21.84 -7.63 13.21
CA ASP A 62 -21.84 -8.60 12.10
C ASP A 62 -23.11 -8.54 11.24
N LYS A 63 -24.26 -8.15 11.80
CA LYS A 63 -25.53 -7.97 11.08
C LYS A 63 -25.49 -6.69 10.24
N LEU A 64 -24.89 -5.62 10.76
CA LEU A 64 -24.63 -4.37 10.03
C LEU A 64 -23.58 -4.55 8.91
N ARG A 65 -22.56 -5.40 9.14
CA ARG A 65 -21.57 -5.76 8.12
C ARG A 65 -22.21 -6.63 7.02
N ALA A 66 -23.11 -7.54 7.36
CA ALA A 66 -23.83 -8.37 6.40
C ALA A 66 -24.85 -7.59 5.52
N GLU A 67 -25.41 -6.48 6.02
CA GLU A 67 -26.31 -5.62 5.23
C GLU A 67 -25.56 -4.60 4.34
N SER A 68 -24.34 -4.21 4.73
CA SER A 68 -23.49 -3.27 3.96
C SER A 68 -22.81 -3.92 2.74
N TYR A 69 -22.52 -5.22 2.79
CA TYR A 69 -22.17 -5.98 1.61
C TYR A 69 -23.46 -6.40 0.91
N GLY A 70 -23.76 -5.77 -0.23
CA GLY A 70 -24.92 -6.09 -1.05
C GLY A 70 -25.06 -7.61 -1.27
N SER A 71 -25.92 -8.21 -0.46
CA SER A 71 -26.43 -9.56 -0.65
C SER A 71 -27.21 -9.53 -1.95
N VAL A 72 -26.59 -10.07 -3.00
CA VAL A 72 -27.29 -10.31 -4.27
C VAL A 72 -28.25 -11.45 -4.01
N ASN A 73 -29.49 -11.08 -3.69
CA ASN A 73 -30.63 -11.98 -3.59
C ASN A 73 -30.73 -12.76 -4.89
N SER A 74 -30.18 -13.97 -4.91
CA SER A 74 -30.16 -14.87 -6.05
C SER A 74 -31.42 -15.74 -5.99
N SER A 75 -32.55 -15.10 -6.25
CA SER A 75 -33.84 -15.75 -6.43
C SER A 75 -34.40 -15.36 -7.80
N GLU A 76 -34.16 -16.22 -8.81
CA GLU A 76 -35.04 -16.55 -9.96
C GLU A 76 -34.20 -17.03 -11.17
N PHE A 77 -34.00 -18.34 -11.28
CA PHE A 77 -34.18 -19.05 -12.56
C PHE A 77 -34.34 -20.56 -12.28
N SER A 78 -35.59 -21.00 -12.11
CA SER A 78 -35.94 -22.41 -12.03
C SER A 78 -36.55 -22.87 -13.36
N LEU A 79 -35.80 -23.66 -14.14
CA LEU A 79 -36.35 -24.59 -15.12
C LEU A 79 -35.96 -26.02 -14.72
N ARG A 80 -36.94 -26.68 -14.09
CA ARG A 80 -37.55 -27.98 -14.40
C ARG A 80 -36.65 -29.16 -14.83
N GLU A 81 -37.00 -30.32 -14.22
CA GLU A 81 -36.56 -31.73 -14.41
C GLU A 81 -35.40 -32.16 -13.48
N GLY A 82 -35.47 -33.24 -12.71
CA GLY A 82 -36.52 -34.22 -12.48
C GLY A 82 -36.08 -35.23 -11.40
N GLU A 83 -37.07 -35.76 -10.70
CA GLU A 83 -37.16 -37.07 -10.03
C GLU A 83 -36.24 -37.51 -8.86
N SER A 84 -36.95 -38.09 -7.88
CA SER A 84 -36.56 -39.20 -6.99
C SER A 84 -35.61 -38.88 -5.83
N SER A 85 -36.13 -38.79 -4.60
CA SER A 85 -36.56 -39.95 -3.81
C SER A 85 -36.93 -39.60 -2.36
N ARG A 86 -37.99 -40.30 -1.92
CA ARG A 86 -38.54 -40.48 -0.56
C ARG A 86 -37.54 -40.46 0.62
N LYS A 87 -37.96 -39.82 1.72
CA LYS A 87 -38.16 -40.39 3.09
C LYS A 87 -38.58 -39.25 4.05
N THR A 88 -39.87 -39.03 4.32
CA THR A 88 -40.67 -39.52 5.47
C THR A 88 -39.99 -39.51 6.86
N SER A 89 -40.36 -38.49 7.66
CA SER A 89 -40.92 -38.56 9.05
C SER A 89 -39.97 -38.80 10.26
N PRO A 90 -40.39 -38.54 11.53
CA PRO A 90 -40.94 -37.30 12.15
C PRO A 90 -40.47 -37.06 13.62
N ASN A 91 -41.04 -36.01 14.28
CA ASN A 91 -41.19 -35.81 15.76
C ASN A 91 -39.91 -35.46 16.55
N ARG A 92 -39.86 -34.58 17.57
CA ARG A 92 -40.79 -33.97 18.57
C ARG A 92 -39.89 -33.00 19.45
N PRO A 93 -40.30 -32.43 20.60
CA PRO A 93 -41.36 -31.46 20.89
C PRO A 93 -40.88 -30.20 21.69
N ASN A 94 -41.68 -29.14 21.59
CA ASN A 94 -42.31 -28.40 22.71
C ASN A 94 -41.61 -28.37 24.09
N GLY A 95 -41.16 -27.18 24.50
CA GLY A 95 -40.84 -26.82 25.89
C GLY A 95 -41.52 -25.50 26.27
N LYS A 96 -42.59 -25.60 27.06
CA LYS A 96 -43.34 -24.52 27.73
C LYS A 96 -43.02 -24.55 29.24
N GLY A 97 -42.86 -23.39 29.86
CA GLY A 97 -42.94 -23.18 31.32
C GLY A 97 -42.38 -21.80 31.69
N LYS A 98 -43.23 -20.82 32.05
CA LYS A 98 -43.67 -20.44 33.42
C LYS A 98 -42.52 -19.84 34.26
N ASP A 99 -42.61 -18.73 35.00
CA ASP A 99 -43.63 -17.73 35.35
C ASP A 99 -42.85 -16.58 36.06
N PRO A 100 -43.45 -15.40 36.30
CA PRO A 100 -42.75 -14.20 36.76
C PRO A 100 -42.64 -14.12 38.29
N ILE A 101 -41.52 -13.60 38.81
CA ILE A 101 -41.40 -13.17 40.20
C ILE A 101 -41.02 -11.69 40.20
N GLN A 102 -42.05 -10.87 40.43
CA GLN A 102 -41.92 -9.56 41.05
C GLN A 102 -41.34 -9.74 42.45
N ASN A 103 -40.28 -9.02 42.76
CA ASN A 103 -40.05 -8.52 44.12
C ASN A 103 -39.30 -7.20 44.00
N GLY A 104 -40.02 -6.13 44.35
CA GLY A 104 -39.43 -4.83 44.56
C GLY A 104 -38.56 -4.84 45.80
N ASN A 105 -37.43 -4.16 45.72
CA ASN A 105 -36.98 -3.34 46.82
C ASN A 105 -36.31 -2.10 46.24
N LEU A 106 -37.08 -1.02 46.31
CA LEU A 106 -36.72 0.34 45.97
C LEU A 106 -35.83 0.85 47.11
N ILE A 107 -34.51 0.81 46.92
CA ILE A 107 -33.56 1.51 47.78
C ILE A 107 -33.00 2.64 46.92
N TYR A 108 -33.46 3.85 47.23
CA TYR A 108 -32.81 5.09 46.81
C TYR A 108 -31.54 5.25 47.65
N GLU A 109 -30.38 4.98 47.05
CA GLU A 109 -29.13 5.58 47.49
C GLU A 109 -28.81 6.72 46.52
N ASP A 110 -29.06 7.93 47.04
CA ASP A 110 -28.53 9.21 46.59
C ASP A 110 -26.99 9.19 46.62
N ASP A 111 -26.39 9.96 45.71
CA ASP A 111 -25.00 10.43 45.73
C ASP A 111 -23.87 9.39 45.54
N VAL A 112 -23.64 8.98 44.28
CA VAL A 112 -22.29 8.67 43.80
C VAL A 112 -22.05 9.41 42.48
N CYS A 113 -20.96 10.16 42.46
CA CYS A 113 -20.59 11.19 41.51
C CYS A 113 -20.43 10.71 40.05
N ASP A 114 -20.85 11.60 39.14
CA ASP A 114 -20.47 11.71 37.72
C ASP A 114 -19.02 11.29 37.43
N SER A 115 -18.78 10.01 37.16
CA SER A 115 -17.49 9.47 36.68
C SER A 115 -17.67 8.40 35.60
N GLU A 116 -18.80 8.40 34.90
CA GLU A 116 -19.11 7.46 33.81
C GLU A 116 -18.69 7.97 32.42
N SER A 117 -17.83 9.00 32.31
CA SER A 117 -17.44 9.58 31.01
C SER A 117 -16.09 9.11 30.44
N GLU A 118 -15.37 8.19 31.10
CA GLU A 118 -14.06 7.71 30.63
C GLU A 118 -14.11 6.36 29.89
N ASP A 119 -15.21 5.60 29.97
CA ASP A 119 -15.30 4.25 29.37
C ASP A 119 -15.81 4.23 27.91
N GLU A 120 -16.34 5.34 27.37
CA GLU A 120 -16.86 5.41 25.99
C GLU A 120 -15.77 5.68 24.92
N GLU A 121 -14.57 6.12 25.31
CA GLU A 121 -13.46 6.33 24.35
C GLU A 121 -12.72 5.04 23.96
N GLU A 122 -12.87 3.94 24.72
CA GLU A 122 -12.20 2.67 24.41
C GLU A 122 -12.88 1.84 23.31
N GLU A 123 -14.16 2.08 22.99
CA GLU A 123 -14.89 1.28 21.99
C GLU A 123 -14.54 1.65 20.54
N PHE A 124 -13.84 2.76 20.29
CA PHE A 124 -13.37 3.15 18.96
C PHE A 124 -12.12 2.36 18.48
N GLY A 125 -11.58 1.46 19.31
CA GLY A 125 -10.19 0.99 19.21
C GLY A 125 -9.93 -0.46 18.81
N MET A 126 -10.92 -1.33 18.59
CA MET A 126 -10.64 -2.73 18.25
C MET A 126 -10.45 -2.95 16.73
N GLU A 127 -9.47 -2.26 16.14
CA GLU A 127 -8.83 -2.78 14.93
C GLU A 127 -8.17 -4.12 15.29
N PRO A 128 -8.37 -5.20 14.50
CA PRO A 128 -7.83 -6.51 14.84
C PRO A 128 -6.31 -6.44 14.95
N GLU A 129 -5.79 -6.66 16.16
CA GLU A 129 -4.35 -6.68 16.40
C GLU A 129 -3.66 -7.66 15.46
N ILE A 130 -2.74 -7.16 14.64
CA ILE A 130 -1.94 -8.01 13.76
C ILE A 130 -0.90 -8.73 14.64
N PRO A 131 -0.88 -10.08 14.68
CA PRO A 131 -0.03 -10.83 15.63
C PRO A 131 1.47 -10.76 15.31
N VAL A 132 1.88 -9.97 14.31
CA VAL A 132 3.26 -9.90 13.83
C VAL A 132 3.91 -8.60 14.29
N THR A 133 5.12 -8.73 14.83
CA THR A 133 5.93 -7.56 15.24
C THR A 133 6.50 -6.81 14.04
N TRP A 134 6.52 -5.49 14.13
CA TRP A 134 7.13 -4.60 13.12
C TRP A 134 8.58 -4.98 12.78
N ARG A 135 9.37 -5.28 13.82
CA ARG A 135 10.79 -5.64 13.68
C ARG A 135 11.00 -6.93 12.88
N TYR A 136 10.08 -7.89 13.01
CA TYR A 136 10.13 -9.12 12.22
C TYR A 136 9.78 -8.84 10.76
N MET A 137 8.67 -8.14 10.50
CA MET A 137 8.23 -7.85 9.13
C MET A 137 9.21 -6.97 8.34
N SER A 138 9.76 -5.92 8.95
CA SER A 138 10.78 -5.07 8.34
C SER A 138 12.05 -5.85 7.97
N ARG A 139 12.54 -6.73 8.87
CA ARG A 139 13.69 -7.60 8.59
C ARG A 139 13.41 -8.61 7.50
N LEU A 140 12.22 -9.19 7.50
CA LEU A 140 11.80 -10.14 6.47
C LEU A 140 11.73 -9.44 5.11
N TYR A 141 11.17 -8.23 5.05
CA TYR A 141 11.07 -7.47 3.81
C TYR A 141 12.43 -6.95 3.30
N LEU A 142 13.43 -6.77 4.15
CA LEU A 142 14.81 -6.48 3.76
C LEU A 142 15.41 -7.59 2.86
N LEU A 143 14.92 -8.83 2.96
CA LEU A 143 15.35 -9.92 2.07
C LEU A 143 14.84 -9.75 0.63
N VAL A 144 13.77 -8.98 0.39
CA VAL A 144 13.22 -8.76 -0.95
C VAL A 144 14.25 -8.15 -1.91
N PRO A 145 14.86 -6.97 -1.63
CA PRO A 145 15.87 -6.41 -2.52
C PRO A 145 17.05 -7.36 -2.75
N ILE A 146 17.50 -8.08 -1.71
CA ILE A 146 18.63 -9.02 -1.83
C ILE A 146 18.29 -10.16 -2.80
N ILE A 147 17.15 -10.82 -2.60
CA ILE A 147 16.75 -11.97 -3.43
C ILE A 147 16.48 -11.49 -4.87
N THR A 148 15.83 -10.34 -5.05
CA THR A 148 15.60 -9.78 -6.40
C THR A 148 16.90 -9.42 -7.11
N PHE A 149 17.90 -8.91 -6.38
CA PHE A 149 19.22 -8.64 -6.93
C PHE A 149 19.93 -9.93 -7.35
N VAL A 150 19.83 -11.00 -6.56
CA VAL A 150 20.34 -12.32 -6.95
C VAL A 150 19.69 -12.80 -8.25
N TRP A 151 18.36 -12.68 -8.38
CA TRP A 151 17.65 -13.03 -9.62
C TRP A 151 18.09 -12.17 -10.82
N LEU A 152 18.28 -10.87 -10.63
CA LEU A 152 18.81 -9.98 -11.66
C LEU A 152 20.20 -10.43 -12.12
N VAL A 153 21.10 -10.75 -11.17
CA VAL A 153 22.44 -11.27 -11.48
C VAL A 153 22.34 -12.58 -12.25
N LEU A 154 21.45 -13.51 -11.84
CA LEU A 154 21.24 -14.76 -12.57
C LEU A 154 20.76 -14.51 -14.00
N LEU A 155 19.87 -13.55 -14.24
CA LEU A 155 19.41 -13.20 -15.59
C LEU A 155 20.49 -12.51 -16.44
N LEU A 156 21.37 -11.71 -15.82
CA LEU A 156 22.56 -11.14 -16.46
C LEU A 156 23.57 -12.23 -16.84
N LEU A 157 23.80 -13.20 -15.95
CA LEU A 157 24.64 -14.36 -16.22
C LEU A 157 24.03 -15.24 -17.32
N LEU A 158 22.70 -15.41 -17.32
CA LEU A 158 21.98 -16.16 -18.34
C LEU A 158 22.25 -15.60 -19.74
N VAL A 159 22.04 -14.30 -19.97
CA VAL A 159 22.32 -13.71 -21.29
C VAL A 159 23.80 -13.71 -21.66
N ARG A 160 24.69 -13.64 -20.66
CA ARG A 160 26.14 -13.65 -20.89
C ARG A 160 26.67 -15.02 -21.32
N TYR A 161 26.12 -16.10 -20.77
CA TYR A 161 26.68 -17.45 -20.94
C TYR A 161 25.80 -18.42 -21.74
N ALA A 162 24.47 -18.31 -21.68
CA ALA A 162 23.57 -19.33 -22.22
C ALA A 162 23.49 -19.36 -23.75
N TRP A 163 23.79 -18.25 -24.44
CA TRP A 163 23.77 -18.16 -25.90
C TRP A 163 25.17 -17.95 -26.46
N PRO A 164 26.00 -19.00 -26.60
CA PRO A 164 27.32 -18.85 -27.22
C PRO A 164 27.18 -18.41 -28.69
N PRO A 165 28.08 -17.56 -29.21
CA PRO A 165 28.00 -17.09 -30.58
C PRO A 165 28.19 -18.25 -31.55
N THR A 166 27.36 -18.25 -32.60
CA THR A 166 27.45 -19.13 -33.75
C THR A 166 28.78 -18.94 -34.49
N ARG A 167 29.13 -19.87 -35.37
CA ARG A 167 30.38 -19.77 -36.14
C ARG A 167 30.46 -18.48 -36.96
N ASN A 168 29.35 -18.09 -37.60
CA ASN A 168 29.28 -16.88 -38.42
C ASN A 168 29.46 -15.61 -37.58
N GLU A 169 28.87 -15.59 -36.38
CA GLU A 169 29.03 -14.49 -35.41
C GLU A 169 30.47 -14.37 -34.90
N ARG A 170 31.16 -15.49 -34.65
CA ARG A 170 32.59 -15.49 -34.29
C ARG A 170 33.46 -14.99 -35.45
N GLU A 171 33.16 -15.41 -36.67
CA GLU A 171 33.83 -14.92 -37.89
C GLU A 171 33.58 -13.41 -38.11
N ALA A 172 32.43 -12.89 -37.65
CA ALA A 172 32.12 -11.47 -37.59
C ALA A 172 32.79 -10.72 -36.42
N GLY A 173 33.61 -11.40 -35.61
CA GLY A 173 34.37 -10.80 -34.51
C GLY A 173 33.62 -10.73 -33.17
N GLN A 174 32.56 -11.52 -32.98
CA GLN A 174 31.88 -11.56 -31.68
C GLN A 174 32.72 -12.25 -30.61
N GLU A 175 33.06 -11.51 -29.56
CA GLU A 175 33.75 -12.02 -28.37
C GLU A 175 32.80 -12.81 -27.45
N TYR A 176 33.30 -13.91 -26.87
CA TYR A 176 32.61 -14.70 -25.85
C TYR A 176 33.50 -14.86 -24.61
N PRO A 177 32.99 -14.66 -23.38
CA PRO A 177 31.61 -14.34 -23.02
C PRO A 177 31.18 -12.93 -23.45
N HIS A 178 29.89 -12.74 -23.71
CA HIS A 178 29.39 -11.46 -24.23
C HIS A 178 29.69 -10.30 -23.26
N PRO A 179 30.19 -9.16 -23.76
CA PRO A 179 30.45 -8.00 -22.91
C PRO A 179 29.14 -7.45 -22.33
N LEU A 180 29.24 -6.80 -21.18
CA LEU A 180 28.07 -6.15 -20.56
C LEU A 180 27.71 -4.91 -21.36
N LEU A 181 26.53 -4.91 -21.98
CA LEU A 181 26.03 -3.80 -22.79
C LEU A 181 25.39 -2.74 -21.90
N TRP A 182 26.22 -1.94 -21.23
CA TRP A 182 25.73 -0.96 -20.25
C TRP A 182 24.85 0.13 -20.87
N LYS A 183 25.08 0.51 -22.13
CA LYS A 183 24.33 1.56 -22.83
C LYS A 183 22.83 1.24 -22.94
N PRO A 184 22.39 0.14 -23.58
CA PRO A 184 20.97 -0.20 -23.63
C PRO A 184 20.37 -0.43 -22.24
N PHE A 185 21.14 -1.00 -21.30
CA PHE A 185 20.70 -1.16 -19.92
C PHE A 185 20.36 0.18 -19.25
N ALA A 186 21.24 1.18 -19.35
CA ALA A 186 21.02 2.52 -18.82
C ALA A 186 19.86 3.25 -19.51
N ILE A 187 19.70 3.10 -20.83
CA ILE A 187 18.54 3.63 -21.57
C ILE A 187 17.25 3.04 -21.01
N GLY A 188 17.22 1.74 -20.72
CA GLY A 188 16.06 1.07 -20.12
C GLY A 188 15.71 1.62 -18.74
N ILE A 189 16.70 1.82 -17.87
CA ILE A 189 16.50 2.45 -16.55
C ILE A 189 15.90 3.85 -16.71
N PHE A 190 16.53 4.70 -17.52
CA PHE A 190 16.12 6.10 -17.69
C PHE A 190 14.70 6.21 -18.26
N ALA A 191 14.39 5.41 -19.28
CA ALA A 191 13.06 5.37 -19.87
C ALA A 191 12.01 4.89 -18.86
N SER A 192 12.29 3.82 -18.11
CA SER A 192 11.38 3.35 -17.07
C SER A 192 11.14 4.41 -15.99
N CYS A 193 12.19 5.09 -15.50
CA CYS A 193 12.03 6.19 -14.54
C CYS A 193 11.17 7.33 -15.11
N THR A 194 11.37 7.67 -16.38
CA THR A 194 10.58 8.71 -17.07
C THR A 194 9.10 8.35 -17.09
N VAL A 195 8.75 7.09 -17.41
CA VAL A 195 7.35 6.65 -17.37
C VAL A 195 6.76 6.72 -15.96
N GLN A 196 7.52 6.33 -14.94
CA GLN A 196 7.04 6.37 -13.56
C GLN A 196 6.76 7.81 -13.09
N ILE A 197 7.59 8.78 -13.49
CA ILE A 197 7.37 10.20 -13.15
C ILE A 197 6.10 10.75 -13.81
N ILE A 198 5.81 10.35 -15.06
CA ILE A 198 4.63 10.82 -15.82
C ILE A 198 3.30 10.29 -15.23
N ARG A 199 3.36 9.28 -14.37
CA ARG A 199 2.19 8.60 -13.82
C ARG A 199 1.25 9.50 -13.02
N VAL A 200 1.78 10.36 -12.15
CA VAL A 200 0.96 11.29 -11.36
C VAL A 200 0.33 12.36 -12.26
N PRO A 201 1.08 13.03 -13.16
CA PRO A 201 0.49 13.91 -14.18
C PRO A 201 -0.64 13.27 -14.99
N ILE A 202 -0.49 12.01 -15.41
CA ILE A 202 -1.56 11.29 -16.13
C ILE A 202 -2.83 11.21 -15.29
N TRP A 203 -2.72 10.85 -14.01
CA TRP A 203 -3.87 10.76 -13.13
C TRP A 203 -4.55 12.12 -12.95
N VAL A 204 -3.76 13.18 -12.74
CA VAL A 204 -4.27 14.56 -12.61
C VAL A 204 -5.02 14.99 -13.87
N VAL A 205 -4.43 14.78 -15.05
CA VAL A 205 -5.07 15.12 -16.34
C VAL A 205 -6.37 14.35 -16.53
N VAL A 206 -6.41 13.05 -16.22
CA VAL A 206 -7.65 12.26 -16.32
C VAL A 206 -8.70 12.73 -15.30
N SER A 207 -8.29 13.17 -14.11
CA SER A 207 -9.21 13.67 -13.07
C SER A 207 -9.91 14.97 -13.45
N TRP A 208 -9.31 15.80 -14.33
CA TRP A 208 -9.92 17.03 -14.82
C TRP A 208 -11.21 16.81 -15.63
N PHE A 209 -11.40 15.60 -16.17
CA PHE A 209 -12.63 15.23 -16.88
C PHE A 209 -13.81 14.92 -15.95
N GLN A 210 -13.66 15.11 -14.63
CA GLN A 210 -14.71 14.90 -13.61
C GLN A 210 -15.30 13.49 -13.64
N PHE A 211 -14.51 12.49 -14.05
CA PHE A 211 -14.94 11.11 -14.01
C PHE A 211 -15.13 10.61 -12.58
N SER A 212 -15.98 9.60 -12.42
CA SER A 212 -16.07 8.88 -11.13
C SER A 212 -14.70 8.28 -10.75
N GLN A 213 -14.41 8.14 -9.46
CA GLN A 213 -13.11 7.62 -8.98
C GLN A 213 -12.70 6.29 -9.63
N ARG A 214 -13.68 5.39 -9.86
CA ARG A 214 -13.46 4.11 -10.56
C ARG A 214 -13.06 4.31 -12.02
N GLN A 215 -13.75 5.21 -12.73
CA GLN A 215 -13.43 5.54 -14.11
C GLN A 215 -12.09 6.27 -14.23
N THR A 216 -11.79 7.24 -13.35
CA THR A 216 -10.50 7.93 -13.30
C THR A 216 -9.37 6.94 -13.12
N THR A 217 -9.52 5.98 -12.20
CA THR A 217 -8.55 4.91 -11.97
C THR A 217 -8.37 4.01 -13.19
N PHE A 218 -9.47 3.59 -13.82
CA PHE A 218 -9.44 2.77 -15.03
C PHE A 218 -8.72 3.48 -16.20
N TRP A 219 -9.12 4.71 -16.51
CA TRP A 219 -8.57 5.48 -17.62
C TRP A 219 -7.12 5.88 -17.39
N SER A 220 -6.76 6.34 -16.18
CA SER A 220 -5.37 6.67 -15.85
C SER A 220 -4.46 5.44 -15.93
N THR A 221 -4.91 4.28 -15.45
CA THR A 221 -4.15 3.02 -15.53
C THR A 221 -3.96 2.60 -16.99
N THR A 222 -5.02 2.67 -17.79
CA THR A 222 -4.99 2.31 -19.22
C THR A 222 -4.06 3.24 -20.00
N LEU A 223 -4.22 4.56 -19.83
CA LEU A 223 -3.40 5.57 -20.51
C LEU A 223 -1.92 5.46 -20.11
N HIS A 224 -1.64 5.22 -18.83
CA HIS A 224 -0.29 4.98 -18.34
C HIS A 224 0.32 3.73 -18.99
N ALA A 225 -0.39 2.61 -19.06
CA ALA A 225 0.09 1.40 -19.73
C ALA A 225 0.37 1.62 -21.23
N VAL A 226 -0.49 2.39 -21.93
CA VAL A 226 -0.26 2.75 -23.34
C VAL A 226 1.00 3.60 -23.49
N ILE A 227 1.15 4.65 -22.69
CA ILE A 227 2.33 5.53 -22.72
C ILE A 227 3.60 4.74 -22.37
N HIS A 228 3.49 3.80 -21.44
CA HIS A 228 4.58 2.91 -21.06
C HIS A 228 5.08 2.09 -22.25
N GLU A 229 4.16 1.47 -23.02
CA GLU A 229 4.53 0.72 -24.21
C GLU A 229 4.96 1.60 -25.39
N LEU A 230 4.40 2.81 -25.53
CA LEU A 230 4.88 3.77 -26.53
C LEU A 230 6.31 4.20 -26.24
N LEU A 231 6.63 4.50 -24.97
CA LEU A 231 7.98 4.89 -24.60
C LEU A 231 8.94 3.72 -24.80
N ARG A 232 8.55 2.49 -24.44
CA ARG A 232 9.33 1.29 -24.73
C ARG A 232 9.63 1.17 -26.23
N LEU A 233 8.62 1.31 -27.10
CA LEU A 233 8.81 1.32 -28.55
C LEU A 233 9.79 2.43 -28.99
N SER A 234 9.67 3.64 -28.43
CA SER A 234 10.53 4.78 -28.76
C SER A 234 11.98 4.63 -28.30
N THR A 235 12.28 3.72 -27.37
CA THR A 235 13.67 3.43 -26.94
C THR A 235 14.41 2.49 -27.88
N LEU A 236 13.69 1.71 -28.71
CA LEU A 236 14.33 0.77 -29.64
C LEU A 236 15.19 1.46 -30.71
N PRO A 237 14.82 2.61 -31.30
CA PRO A 237 15.72 3.37 -32.18
C PRO A 237 16.95 3.95 -31.48
N LEU A 238 16.91 4.14 -30.14
CA LEU A 238 18.00 4.74 -29.38
C LEU A 238 19.11 3.74 -29.05
N ILE A 239 18.82 2.45 -29.09
CA ILE A 239 19.84 1.43 -28.86
C ILE A 239 20.69 1.27 -30.11
N PHE A 240 21.99 1.50 -29.97
CA PHE A 240 22.94 1.12 -31.00
C PHE A 240 22.91 -0.40 -31.12
N VAL A 241 22.46 -0.88 -32.29
CA VAL A 241 22.50 -2.30 -32.62
C VAL A 241 23.94 -2.73 -32.51
N SER A 242 24.23 -3.64 -31.57
CA SER A 242 25.55 -4.28 -31.55
C SER A 242 25.75 -4.91 -32.91
N PRO A 243 26.94 -4.79 -33.53
CA PRO A 243 27.22 -5.40 -34.83
C PRO A 243 26.95 -6.91 -34.87
N THR A 244 26.79 -7.52 -33.69
CA THR A 244 26.66 -8.96 -33.48
C THR A 244 25.22 -9.46 -33.35
N SER A 245 24.30 -8.75 -32.67
CA SER A 245 22.88 -9.11 -32.61
C SER A 245 22.04 -8.06 -31.87
N GLY A 246 20.87 -7.70 -32.42
CA GLY A 246 19.87 -6.89 -31.73
C GLY A 246 19.30 -7.57 -30.46
N PHE A 247 19.45 -8.89 -30.34
CA PHE A 247 18.94 -9.67 -29.20
C PHE A 247 19.55 -9.22 -27.88
N HIS A 248 20.88 -9.20 -27.78
CA HIS A 248 21.55 -8.85 -26.53
C HIS A 248 21.24 -7.41 -26.12
N SER A 249 21.31 -6.45 -27.05
CA SER A 249 20.96 -5.06 -26.76
C SER A 249 19.53 -4.94 -26.22
N SER A 250 18.58 -5.68 -26.81
CA SER A 250 17.17 -5.66 -26.39
C SER A 250 16.94 -6.37 -25.05
N TYR A 251 17.69 -7.44 -24.78
CA TYR A 251 17.66 -8.14 -23.50
C TYR A 251 18.15 -7.24 -22.36
N TYR A 252 19.30 -6.57 -22.54
CA TYR A 252 19.83 -5.61 -21.56
C TYR A 252 18.90 -4.39 -21.39
N LEU A 253 18.28 -3.90 -22.47
CA LEU A 253 17.25 -2.86 -22.41
C LEU A 253 16.08 -3.29 -21.51
N GLY A 254 15.55 -4.50 -21.75
CA GLY A 254 14.45 -5.07 -20.95
C GLY A 254 14.82 -5.29 -19.48
N LEU A 255 16.05 -5.73 -19.20
CA LEU A 255 16.56 -5.86 -17.82
C LEU A 255 16.70 -4.51 -17.11
N GLY A 256 17.23 -3.50 -17.79
CA GLY A 256 17.36 -2.15 -17.23
C GLY A 256 16.00 -1.55 -16.89
N TRP A 257 15.03 -1.75 -17.79
CA TRP A 257 13.63 -1.37 -17.54
C TRP A 257 13.04 -2.10 -16.33
N GLY A 258 13.16 -3.43 -16.31
CA GLY A 258 12.68 -4.26 -15.20
C GLY A 258 13.30 -3.90 -13.86
N LEU A 259 14.60 -3.56 -13.81
CA LEU A 259 15.29 -3.14 -12.59
C LEU A 259 14.69 -1.87 -11.99
N ALA A 260 14.47 -0.84 -12.81
CA ALA A 260 13.90 0.42 -12.35
C ALA A 260 12.49 0.22 -11.79
N GLU A 261 11.64 -0.54 -12.49
CA GLU A 261 10.29 -0.87 -12.00
C GLU A 261 10.29 -1.70 -10.72
N VAL A 262 11.18 -2.70 -10.62
CA VAL A 262 11.31 -3.53 -9.41
C VAL A 262 11.78 -2.68 -8.24
N THR A 263 12.75 -1.80 -8.44
CA THR A 263 13.28 -0.89 -7.41
C THR A 263 12.18 0.02 -6.90
N TRP A 264 11.44 0.66 -7.81
CA TRP A 264 10.28 1.48 -7.45
C TRP A 264 9.24 0.68 -6.68
N GLY A 265 8.94 -0.54 -7.13
CA GLY A 265 8.04 -1.44 -6.43
C GLY A 265 8.51 -1.80 -5.02
N ILE A 266 9.81 -2.01 -4.81
CA ILE A 266 10.39 -2.31 -3.49
C ILE A 266 10.20 -1.12 -2.55
N ILE A 267 10.51 0.09 -3.01
CA ILE A 267 10.30 1.35 -2.25
C ILE A 267 8.84 1.45 -1.83
N GLN A 268 7.90 1.27 -2.78
CA GLN A 268 6.48 1.33 -2.47
C GLN A 268 6.03 0.25 -1.48
N GLY A 269 6.60 -0.94 -1.52
CA GLY A 269 6.27 -1.96 -0.53
C GLY A 269 6.83 -1.65 0.86
N TRP A 270 7.93 -0.89 0.96
CA TRP A 270 8.40 -0.36 2.25
C TRP A 270 7.42 0.68 2.80
N GLU A 271 6.99 1.63 1.97
CA GLU A 271 5.97 2.63 2.33
C GLU A 271 4.68 1.93 2.79
N GLN A 272 4.25 0.90 2.08
CA GLN A 272 3.05 0.11 2.44
C GLN A 272 3.18 -0.61 3.76
N ILE A 273 4.37 -1.14 4.08
CA ILE A 273 4.61 -1.77 5.38
C ILE A 273 4.58 -0.69 6.46
N GLU A 274 5.24 0.46 6.25
CA GLU A 274 5.32 1.58 7.19
C GLU A 274 3.96 2.10 7.66
N LEU A 275 2.93 2.07 6.81
CA LEU A 275 1.55 2.41 7.20
C LEU A 275 1.03 1.58 8.39
N TYR A 276 1.57 0.38 8.62
CA TYR A 276 1.17 -0.54 9.70
C TYR A 276 2.05 -0.46 10.95
N LYS A 277 3.07 0.42 10.97
CA LYS A 277 4.01 0.53 12.10
C LYS A 277 3.31 0.78 13.44
N GLU A 278 2.21 1.53 13.43
CA GLU A 278 1.43 1.91 14.63
C GLU A 278 0.48 0.80 15.13
N VAL A 279 -0.03 -0.06 14.24
CA VAL A 279 -1.00 -1.13 14.58
C VAL A 279 -0.31 -2.45 14.90
N MET A 280 0.95 -2.61 14.49
CA MET A 280 1.74 -3.78 14.83
C MET A 280 2.23 -3.72 16.28
N LYS A 281 2.26 -4.89 16.94
CA LYS A 281 2.77 -4.98 18.32
C LYS A 281 4.21 -4.43 18.40
N PRO A 282 4.48 -3.43 19.27
CA PRO A 282 5.83 -2.99 19.50
C PRO A 282 6.65 -4.17 20.03
N SER A 283 7.84 -4.39 19.48
CA SER A 283 8.67 -5.58 19.76
C SER A 283 9.21 -5.69 21.19
N SER A 284 8.81 -4.77 22.06
CA SER A 284 9.33 -4.60 23.40
C SER A 284 8.45 -3.63 24.17
N SER A 285 7.22 -4.04 24.48
CA SER A 285 6.92 -4.06 25.90
C SER A 285 7.54 -5.37 26.36
N PRO A 286 8.69 -5.37 27.07
CA PRO A 286 8.93 -6.48 27.98
C PRO A 286 7.60 -6.58 28.71
N LYS A 287 6.92 -7.74 28.66
CA LYS A 287 6.13 -8.10 29.80
C LYS A 287 7.13 -8.00 30.95
N LEU A 288 7.22 -6.81 31.57
CA LEU A 288 7.19 -6.71 33.00
C LEU A 288 6.20 -7.79 33.34
N ILE A 289 6.76 -8.86 33.87
CA ILE A 289 6.02 -9.88 34.57
C ILE A 289 5.30 -9.04 35.61
N VAL A 290 4.15 -8.49 35.20
CA VAL A 290 3.28 -7.69 36.03
C VAL A 290 3.06 -8.63 37.19
N GLU A 291 3.33 -8.09 38.35
CA GLU A 291 3.38 -8.72 39.65
C GLU A 291 2.18 -9.59 40.02
N GLU A 292 1.24 -9.89 39.12
CA GLU A 292 0.14 -10.82 39.32
C GLU A 292 0.62 -12.26 39.64
N ASP A 293 1.69 -12.74 38.99
CA ASP A 293 2.31 -14.02 39.38
C ASP A 293 3.20 -13.87 40.64
N ILE A 294 3.71 -12.67 40.93
CA ILE A 294 4.49 -12.40 42.15
C ILE A 294 3.56 -12.23 43.36
N GLU A 295 2.37 -11.66 43.23
CA GLU A 295 1.34 -11.55 44.28
C GLU A 295 0.63 -12.88 44.51
N ALA A 296 0.40 -13.68 43.46
CA ALA A 296 -0.04 -15.06 43.61
C ALA A 296 1.02 -15.94 44.32
N GLN A 297 2.32 -15.71 44.08
CA GLN A 297 3.40 -16.36 44.86
C GLN A 297 3.63 -15.74 46.25
N ARG A 298 3.41 -14.44 46.44
CA ARG A 298 3.58 -13.74 47.72
C ARG A 298 2.47 -14.11 48.70
N ASN A 299 1.24 -14.31 48.22
CA ASN A 299 0.13 -14.79 49.05
C ASN A 299 0.25 -16.28 49.42
N PHE A 300 1.06 -17.07 48.70
CA PHE A 300 1.37 -18.45 49.10
C PHE A 300 2.46 -18.55 50.19
N THR A 301 3.20 -17.47 50.46
CA THR A 301 4.35 -17.49 51.40
C THR A 301 4.07 -16.80 52.75
N ILE A 302 2.81 -16.45 53.06
CA ILE A 302 2.44 -15.76 54.34
C ILE A 302 1.88 -16.72 55.41
N SER A 303 1.71 -18.02 55.13
CA SER A 303 1.11 -18.96 56.11
C SER A 303 2.08 -19.81 56.94
N ASN A 304 3.38 -19.53 56.96
CA ASN A 304 4.32 -20.18 57.88
C ASN A 304 5.51 -19.25 58.17
N ASP A 305 5.43 -18.37 59.16
CA ASP A 305 6.32 -18.52 60.31
C ASP A 305 5.89 -17.64 61.49
N HIS A 306 5.80 -18.28 62.64
CA HIS A 306 5.52 -17.67 63.93
C HIS A 306 6.86 -17.49 64.64
N SER A 307 7.05 -16.32 65.26
CA SER A 307 7.99 -16.05 66.36
C SER A 307 9.49 -15.97 66.04
N ASN A 308 10.04 -14.75 66.07
CA ASN A 308 10.82 -14.26 67.22
C ASN A 308 11.68 -13.03 66.85
N ASN A 309 11.40 -11.92 67.53
CA ASN A 309 12.37 -11.21 68.36
C ASN A 309 13.72 -10.79 67.72
N ARG A 310 13.89 -9.49 67.41
CA ARG A 310 14.84 -8.58 68.10
C ARG A 310 15.11 -7.28 67.32
N ARG A 311 14.87 -6.17 68.02
CA ARG A 311 15.77 -5.01 68.22
C ARG A 311 16.94 -4.81 67.24
N ASN A 312 16.93 -3.66 66.56
CA ASN A 312 17.96 -2.58 66.50
C ASN A 312 17.78 -1.82 65.16
N LYS A 313 17.42 -0.54 65.15
CA LYS A 313 18.23 0.67 65.41
C LYS A 313 19.24 0.98 64.28
N SER A 314 18.87 1.91 63.39
CA SER A 314 19.67 3.02 62.84
C SER A 314 18.87 3.62 61.66
N GLU A 315 18.31 4.83 61.75
CA GLU A 315 18.96 6.16 61.65
C GLU A 315 19.32 6.57 60.21
N GLY A 316 18.82 7.75 59.82
CA GLY A 316 19.29 8.57 58.68
C GLY A 316 18.57 8.31 57.36
N THR A 317 17.99 9.26 56.63
CA THR A 317 18.24 10.71 56.57
C THR A 317 17.05 11.44 55.94
N LEU A 318 16.57 12.44 56.67
CA LEU A 318 15.74 13.56 56.23
C LEU A 318 16.57 14.56 55.40
N SER A 319 15.96 15.21 54.41
CA SER A 319 16.25 16.57 53.91
C SER A 319 15.26 16.88 52.76
N SER A 320 14.58 18.02 52.65
CA SER A 320 14.49 19.22 53.48
C SER A 320 13.21 19.97 53.05
N VAL A 321 12.26 20.05 53.98
CA VAL A 321 11.18 21.03 53.98
C VAL A 321 11.81 22.36 54.40
N LEU A 322 11.73 23.38 53.55
CA LEU A 322 12.21 24.72 53.87
C LEU A 322 11.15 25.46 54.66
N GLU A 323 11.57 25.87 55.85
CA GLU A 323 10.80 26.55 56.88
C GLU A 323 10.35 27.95 56.47
N ARG A 324 9.14 28.21 56.92
CA ARG A 324 8.44 29.46 57.09
C ARG A 324 9.15 30.25 58.21
N ASN A 325 9.66 31.43 57.90
CA ASN A 325 10.15 32.38 58.89
C ASN A 325 9.08 33.46 59.10
N ASP A 326 8.50 33.44 60.29
CA ASP A 326 7.68 34.51 60.86
C ASP A 326 8.59 35.36 61.77
N GLU A 327 8.69 36.67 61.51
CA GLU A 327 9.11 37.76 62.43
C GLU A 327 8.95 39.07 61.61
N ASP A 328 7.82 39.78 61.72
CA ASP A 328 7.52 40.80 62.73
C ASP A 328 8.50 41.99 62.69
N ASP A 329 8.24 42.95 61.81
CA ASP A 329 8.62 44.35 62.06
C ASP A 329 7.65 45.30 61.35
N SER A 330 6.76 45.85 62.16
CA SER A 330 5.81 46.90 61.81
C SER A 330 6.51 48.26 61.71
N GLN A 331 6.73 48.76 60.49
CA GLN A 331 6.87 50.19 60.24
C GLN A 331 5.89 50.62 59.16
N VAL A 332 4.82 51.28 59.62
CA VAL A 332 3.84 51.98 58.80
C VAL A 332 4.49 53.26 58.28
N ILE A 333 5.00 53.21 57.05
CA ILE A 333 5.33 54.38 56.25
C ILE A 333 4.20 54.53 55.23
N TYR A 334 3.37 55.56 55.43
CA TYR A 334 2.46 56.06 54.39
C TYR A 334 3.31 56.87 53.42
N GLU A 335 3.87 56.23 52.40
CA GLU A 335 4.42 56.91 51.22
C GLU A 335 3.49 56.66 50.03
N ASP A 336 3.16 57.76 49.35
CA ASP A 336 2.29 57.85 48.18
C ASP A 336 2.83 57.02 47.00
N ASP A 337 2.45 55.74 46.91
CA ASP A 337 2.80 54.82 45.81
C ASP A 337 1.62 54.58 44.85
N ASP A 338 1.01 55.64 44.35
CA ASP A 338 -0.10 55.56 43.36
C ASP A 338 0.41 55.46 41.89
N VAL A 339 1.70 55.16 41.68
CA VAL A 339 2.35 55.24 40.34
C VAL A 339 2.98 53.91 39.85
N ASN A 340 3.04 52.85 40.66
CA ASN A 340 3.70 51.58 40.28
C ASN A 340 2.77 50.42 39.86
N ASN A 341 1.44 50.62 39.87
CA ASN A 341 0.50 49.53 39.56
C ASN A 341 0.37 49.22 38.06
N ASP A 342 0.64 50.21 37.19
CA ASP A 342 0.51 50.06 35.73
C ASP A 342 1.60 49.15 35.11
N GLN A 343 2.81 49.12 35.67
CA GLN A 343 3.91 48.30 35.12
C GLN A 343 3.72 46.79 35.39
N ASN A 344 3.06 46.42 36.48
CA ASN A 344 2.76 45.02 36.78
C ASN A 344 1.65 44.46 35.89
N GLN A 345 0.72 45.30 35.44
CA GLN A 345 -0.39 44.88 34.58
C GLN A 345 0.10 44.56 33.16
N GLU A 346 1.04 45.34 32.63
CA GLU A 346 1.63 45.09 31.31
C GLU A 346 2.43 43.78 31.26
N GLN A 347 3.17 43.44 32.33
CA GLN A 347 3.88 42.16 32.43
C GLN A 347 2.92 40.96 32.48
N LEU A 348 1.79 41.08 33.19
CA LEU A 348 0.77 40.04 33.26
C LEU A 348 0.10 39.77 31.92
N ILE A 349 -0.20 40.82 31.14
CA ILE A 349 -0.78 40.70 29.81
C ILE A 349 0.20 40.01 28.85
N LEU A 350 1.48 40.38 28.88
CA LEU A 350 2.51 39.74 28.06
C LEU A 350 2.73 38.28 28.43
N GLN A 351 2.58 37.93 29.71
CA GLN A 351 2.68 36.54 30.16
C GLN A 351 1.47 35.72 29.69
N GLN A 352 0.25 36.26 29.81
CA GLN A 352 -0.96 35.63 29.28
C GLN A 352 -0.90 35.44 27.76
N GLN A 353 -0.47 36.45 27.02
CA GLN A 353 -0.27 36.33 25.57
C GLN A 353 0.76 35.26 25.21
N ARG A 354 1.86 35.17 25.97
CA ARG A 354 2.86 34.12 25.75
C ARG A 354 2.29 32.73 26.07
N GLU A 355 1.50 32.58 27.12
CA GLU A 355 0.88 31.32 27.49
C GLU A 355 -0.17 30.89 26.44
N GLU A 356 -0.97 31.84 25.92
CA GLU A 356 -1.88 31.61 24.79
C GLU A 356 -1.12 31.20 23.52
N ASP A 357 -0.04 31.91 23.16
CA ASP A 357 0.78 31.58 21.99
C ASP A 357 1.40 30.17 22.09
N ILE A 358 1.86 29.76 23.28
CA ILE A 358 2.40 28.41 23.52
C ILE A 358 1.31 27.35 23.40
N GLN A 359 0.13 27.62 23.97
CA GLN A 359 -0.99 26.69 23.91
C GLN A 359 -1.48 26.50 22.48
N ASP A 360 -1.56 27.58 21.69
CA ASP A 360 -1.92 27.52 20.27
C ASP A 360 -0.92 26.68 19.45
N GLU A 361 0.37 26.79 19.74
CA GLU A 361 1.43 25.99 19.08
C GLU A 361 1.33 24.50 19.45
N GLU A 362 1.08 24.17 20.72
CA GLU A 362 0.86 22.79 21.18
C GLU A 362 -0.40 22.17 20.56
N ASP A 363 -1.49 22.93 20.48
CA ASP A 363 -2.74 22.51 19.86
C ASP A 363 -2.57 22.30 18.33
N GLU A 364 -1.79 23.15 17.66
CA GLU A 364 -1.45 22.98 16.23
C GLU A 364 -0.63 21.70 16.00
N GLU A 365 0.41 21.45 16.81
CA GLU A 365 1.21 20.22 16.74
C GLU A 365 0.37 18.95 16.99
N GLU A 366 -0.55 19.00 17.96
CA GLU A 366 -1.47 17.90 18.23
C GLU A 366 -2.43 17.66 17.06
N LEU A 367 -2.93 18.74 16.45
CA LEU A 367 -3.80 18.66 15.28
C LEU A 367 -3.07 18.08 14.07
N GLU A 368 -1.83 18.50 13.81
CA GLU A 368 -0.99 17.95 12.75
C GLU A 368 -0.75 16.45 12.97
N ARG A 369 -0.45 16.02 14.20
CA ARG A 369 -0.30 14.61 14.56
C ARG A 369 -1.61 13.83 14.33
N LYS A 370 -2.76 14.37 14.76
CA LYS A 370 -4.07 13.75 14.54
C LYS A 370 -4.39 13.62 13.05
N VAL A 371 -4.09 14.63 12.23
CA VAL A 371 -4.26 14.60 10.78
C VAL A 371 -3.37 13.52 10.16
N GLU A 372 -2.09 13.46 10.53
CA GLU A 372 -1.15 12.45 10.02
C GLU A 372 -1.63 11.02 10.33
N ILE A 373 -2.11 10.78 11.56
CA ILE A 373 -2.67 9.48 11.97
C ILE A 373 -3.90 9.13 11.13
N LEU A 374 -4.83 10.08 10.96
CA LEU A 374 -6.03 9.87 10.15
C LEU A 374 -5.71 9.60 8.68
N GLU A 375 -4.68 10.25 8.13
CA GLU A 375 -4.20 9.99 6.78
C GLU A 375 -3.59 8.60 6.64
N ARG A 376 -2.77 8.15 7.61
CA ARG A 376 -2.23 6.79 7.65
C ARG A 376 -3.35 5.75 7.76
N MET A 377 -4.33 5.97 8.64
CA MET A 377 -5.50 5.09 8.80
C MET A 377 -6.30 4.96 7.50
N ARG A 378 -6.52 6.09 6.81
CA ARG A 378 -7.19 6.10 5.51
C ARG A 378 -6.38 5.34 4.45
N ALA A 379 -5.08 5.60 4.36
CA ALA A 379 -4.20 4.94 3.39
C ALA A 379 -4.14 3.42 3.60
N ARG A 380 -4.14 2.95 4.87
CA ARG A 380 -4.27 1.51 5.20
C ARG A 380 -5.59 0.94 4.68
N ARG A 381 -6.71 1.58 4.98
CA ARG A 381 -8.04 1.12 4.56
C ARG A 381 -8.15 1.01 3.04
N ASP A 382 -7.68 2.02 2.31
CA ASP A 382 -7.69 2.04 0.85
C ASP A 382 -6.82 0.91 0.27
N LEU A 383 -5.68 0.62 0.91
CA LEU A 383 -4.80 -0.48 0.54
C LEU A 383 -5.47 -1.85 0.78
N GLU A 384 -6.14 -2.01 1.91
CA GLU A 384 -6.86 -3.23 2.29
C GLU A 384 -8.09 -3.48 1.42
N GLU A 385 -8.83 -2.44 1.04
CA GLU A 385 -9.94 -2.55 0.10
C GLU A 385 -9.47 -3.11 -1.24
N VAL A 386 -8.30 -2.67 -1.71
CA VAL A 386 -7.76 -3.12 -2.99
C VAL A 386 -7.18 -4.53 -2.91
N LEU A 387 -6.42 -4.84 -1.85
CA LEU A 387 -5.79 -6.15 -1.66
C LEU A 387 -6.75 -7.24 -1.17
N GLY A 388 -7.83 -6.85 -0.48
CA GLY A 388 -8.77 -7.73 0.20
C GLY A 388 -8.26 -8.27 1.54
N LEU A 389 -7.05 -7.89 1.98
CA LEU A 389 -6.48 -8.27 3.27
C LEU A 389 -5.41 -7.25 3.73
N PRO A 390 -5.10 -7.18 5.04
CA PRO A 390 -3.99 -6.38 5.56
C PRO A 390 -2.67 -6.75 4.88
N PHE A 391 -1.92 -5.74 4.45
CA PHE A 391 -0.64 -5.95 3.76
C PHE A 391 0.33 -6.87 4.50
N PRO A 392 0.50 -6.77 5.84
CA PRO A 392 1.39 -7.64 6.59
C PRO A 392 0.98 -9.11 6.62
N ASN A 393 -0.28 -9.41 6.33
CA ASN A 393 -0.78 -10.80 6.30
C ASN A 393 -0.47 -11.51 4.98
N ILE A 394 0.09 -10.79 3.99
CA ILE A 394 0.47 -11.38 2.71
C ILE A 394 1.71 -12.25 2.90
N PRO A 395 1.68 -13.52 2.44
CA PRO A 395 2.85 -14.39 2.52
C PRO A 395 4.06 -13.77 1.81
N PHE A 396 5.20 -13.72 2.52
CA PHE A 396 6.45 -13.19 2.01
C PHE A 396 6.86 -13.68 0.61
N PRO A 397 6.71 -14.97 0.23
CA PRO A 397 7.02 -15.43 -1.11
C PRO A 397 6.25 -14.71 -2.22
N LEU A 398 5.03 -14.22 -1.97
CA LEU A 398 4.26 -13.47 -2.95
C LEU A 398 4.89 -12.10 -3.24
N HIS A 399 5.44 -11.42 -2.24
CA HIS A 399 6.17 -10.17 -2.46
C HIS A 399 7.38 -10.38 -3.37
N LEU A 400 8.13 -11.47 -3.17
CA LEU A 400 9.24 -11.85 -4.07
C LEU A 400 8.73 -12.14 -5.48
N LEU A 401 7.64 -12.90 -5.58
CA LEU A 401 7.06 -13.31 -6.86
C LEU A 401 6.61 -12.10 -7.67
N TRP A 402 6.01 -11.08 -7.05
CA TRP A 402 5.63 -9.84 -7.74
C TRP A 402 6.80 -9.08 -8.34
N ARG A 403 7.96 -9.12 -7.69
CA ARG A 403 9.18 -8.49 -8.23
C ARG A 403 9.72 -9.28 -9.41
N LEU A 404 9.73 -10.61 -9.29
CA LEU A 404 10.14 -11.50 -10.37
C LEU A 404 9.20 -11.38 -11.58
N ASP A 405 7.89 -11.37 -11.36
CA ASP A 405 6.87 -11.18 -12.40
C ASP A 405 7.08 -9.86 -13.15
N THR A 406 7.31 -8.77 -12.41
CA THR A 406 7.56 -7.45 -13.00
C THR A 406 8.84 -7.49 -13.86
N LEU A 407 9.92 -8.11 -13.37
CA LEU A 407 11.16 -8.22 -14.12
C LEU A 407 10.97 -9.05 -15.40
N LEU A 408 10.39 -10.24 -15.29
CA LEU A 408 10.16 -11.15 -16.42
C LEU A 408 9.20 -10.55 -17.45
N LEU A 409 8.10 -9.94 -17.01
CA LEU A 409 7.13 -9.32 -17.91
C LEU A 409 7.79 -8.19 -18.72
N ASN A 410 8.55 -7.30 -18.08
CA ASN A 410 9.27 -6.23 -18.78
C ASN A 410 10.29 -6.78 -19.77
N LEU A 411 11.04 -7.81 -19.38
CA LEU A 411 11.99 -8.47 -20.26
C LEU A 411 11.29 -9.08 -21.48
N GLY A 412 10.25 -9.89 -21.27
CA GLY A 412 9.55 -10.61 -22.31
C GLY A 412 8.83 -9.70 -23.30
N LEU A 413 8.14 -8.66 -22.82
CA LEU A 413 7.49 -7.68 -23.68
C LEU A 413 8.51 -6.85 -24.49
N THR A 414 9.65 -6.49 -23.89
CA THR A 414 10.74 -5.80 -24.61
C THR A 414 11.38 -6.68 -25.67
N LEU A 415 11.63 -7.96 -25.36
CA LEU A 415 12.14 -8.93 -26.34
C LEU A 415 11.17 -9.15 -27.49
N THR A 416 9.88 -9.26 -27.19
CA THR A 416 8.84 -9.42 -28.21
C THR A 416 8.77 -8.19 -29.11
N LEU A 417 8.75 -6.97 -28.55
CA LEU A 417 8.65 -5.76 -29.37
C LEU A 417 9.90 -5.53 -30.24
N SER A 418 11.07 -5.77 -29.66
CA SER A 418 12.35 -5.59 -30.34
C SER A 418 12.59 -6.59 -31.47
N SER A 419 12.08 -7.82 -31.38
CA SER A 419 12.26 -8.83 -32.44
C SER A 419 11.62 -8.40 -33.77
N PHE A 420 10.51 -7.68 -33.71
CA PHE A 420 9.81 -7.13 -34.88
C PHE A 420 10.39 -5.79 -35.33
N TYR A 421 11.00 -5.02 -34.41
CA TYR A 421 11.68 -3.79 -34.77
C TYR A 421 13.00 -4.06 -35.53
N PHE A 422 13.84 -4.97 -35.02
CA PHE A 422 15.13 -5.33 -35.65
C PHE A 422 15.03 -6.41 -36.72
N ASN A 423 13.82 -6.87 -37.04
CA ASN A 423 13.56 -7.92 -38.01
C ASN A 423 14.46 -9.15 -37.78
N SER A 424 14.23 -9.87 -36.68
CA SER A 424 14.95 -11.08 -36.23
C SER A 424 15.00 -12.26 -37.24
N ALA A 425 14.35 -12.12 -38.41
CA ALA A 425 14.23 -13.14 -39.45
C ALA A 425 15.55 -13.70 -40.05
N PRO A 426 16.73 -13.03 -40.06
CA PRO A 426 17.89 -13.58 -40.75
C PRO A 426 18.72 -14.59 -39.94
N ILE A 427 18.55 -14.72 -38.61
CA ILE A 427 19.50 -15.53 -37.80
C ILE A 427 19.28 -17.04 -37.97
N TYR A 428 18.02 -17.52 -38.09
CA TYR A 428 17.71 -18.96 -38.10
C TYR A 428 16.97 -19.47 -39.34
N ARG A 429 16.72 -18.61 -40.34
CA ARG A 429 16.34 -19.12 -41.67
C ARG A 429 17.57 -19.75 -42.33
N HIS A 430 17.91 -20.96 -41.91
CA HIS A 430 18.60 -21.92 -42.75
C HIS A 430 17.67 -22.20 -43.92
N ASN A 431 17.67 -21.33 -44.93
CA ASN A 431 16.93 -21.58 -46.15
C ASN A 431 17.69 -22.69 -46.90
N PRO A 432 17.22 -23.96 -46.90
CA PRO A 432 17.94 -25.04 -47.58
C PRO A 432 17.68 -24.98 -49.10
N SER A 433 16.87 -24.01 -49.56
CA SER A 433 16.28 -23.98 -50.90
C SER A 433 17.13 -23.33 -51.99
N TRP A 434 18.40 -22.99 -51.73
CA TRP A 434 19.38 -22.74 -52.81
C TRP A 434 19.93 -24.04 -53.44
N ILE A 435 19.45 -25.19 -53.00
CA ILE A 435 19.62 -26.50 -53.64
C ILE A 435 18.17 -26.90 -53.98
N ILE A 436 17.63 -26.75 -55.18
CA ILE A 436 18.03 -27.28 -56.48
C ILE A 436 17.22 -26.49 -57.53
N GLY A 437 17.86 -25.88 -58.53
CA GLY A 437 17.21 -25.66 -59.82
C GLY A 437 17.03 -24.22 -60.30
N SER A 438 18.13 -23.50 -60.55
CA SER A 438 18.27 -22.77 -61.83
C SER A 438 19.72 -22.37 -62.05
N ASN A 439 20.31 -22.95 -63.10
CA ASN A 439 21.69 -22.79 -63.55
C ASN A 439 21.99 -21.38 -64.06
N SER A 440 22.15 -20.41 -63.16
CA SER A 440 22.88 -19.18 -63.48
C SER A 440 24.04 -19.01 -62.53
N ILE A 441 25.10 -19.74 -62.86
CA ILE A 441 26.47 -19.48 -62.40
C ILE A 441 26.85 -18.07 -62.89
N SER A 442 26.60 -17.04 -62.07
CA SER A 442 27.41 -15.83 -62.12
C SER A 442 28.28 -15.83 -60.87
N MET A 443 29.54 -16.19 -61.10
CA MET A 443 30.63 -16.15 -60.12
C MET A 443 30.92 -14.69 -59.76
N GLN A 444 30.07 -14.02 -58.98
CA GLN A 444 30.41 -12.72 -58.42
C GLN A 444 31.13 -12.93 -57.09
N LYS A 445 32.43 -13.19 -57.22
CA LYS A 445 33.46 -13.20 -56.18
C LYS A 445 33.66 -11.78 -55.63
N GLY A 446 32.64 -11.24 -55.01
CA GLY A 446 32.66 -9.95 -54.30
C GLY A 446 31.75 -10.09 -53.09
N GLY A 447 32.35 -10.15 -51.89
CA GLY A 447 31.62 -10.29 -50.64
C GLY A 447 30.67 -9.12 -50.43
N THR A 448 29.44 -9.26 -50.91
CA THR A 448 28.35 -8.36 -50.56
C THR A 448 28.08 -8.57 -49.09
N VAL A 449 28.61 -7.67 -48.27
CA VAL A 449 28.26 -7.50 -46.86
C VAL A 449 26.74 -7.44 -46.81
N ILE A 450 26.10 -8.48 -46.27
CA ILE A 450 24.67 -8.53 -46.05
C ILE A 450 24.39 -7.46 -44.99
N MET A 451 24.00 -6.26 -45.43
CA MET A 451 23.56 -5.25 -44.50
C MET A 451 22.19 -5.68 -43.96
N PRO A 452 21.99 -5.64 -42.63
CA PRO A 452 20.68 -5.91 -42.05
C PRO A 452 19.65 -4.94 -42.64
N ASP A 453 18.47 -5.45 -42.95
CA ASP A 453 17.35 -4.64 -43.42
C ASP A 453 17.08 -3.54 -42.39
N LYS A 454 17.20 -2.28 -42.80
CA LYS A 454 17.02 -1.12 -41.91
C LYS A 454 15.54 -0.85 -41.61
N GLU A 455 14.63 -1.50 -42.31
CA GLU A 455 13.20 -1.23 -42.19
C GLU A 455 12.55 -2.15 -41.15
N PRO A 456 11.75 -1.60 -40.22
CA PRO A 456 11.03 -2.40 -39.24
C PRO A 456 10.00 -3.32 -39.93
N HIS A 457 9.69 -4.44 -39.28
CA HIS A 457 8.72 -5.39 -39.82
C HIS A 457 7.31 -4.76 -39.93
N LYS A 458 6.59 -5.04 -41.02
CA LYS A 458 5.24 -4.48 -41.30
C LYS A 458 4.20 -4.72 -40.19
N TRP A 459 4.44 -5.74 -39.37
CA TRP A 459 3.55 -6.17 -38.28
C TRP A 459 3.89 -5.54 -36.93
N LEU A 460 4.93 -4.69 -36.86
CA LEU A 460 5.38 -4.06 -35.61
C LEU A 460 4.24 -3.37 -34.87
N TRP A 461 3.39 -2.63 -35.57
CA TRP A 461 2.27 -1.93 -34.95
C TRP A 461 1.23 -2.87 -34.35
N GLN A 462 0.95 -4.00 -35.00
CA GLN A 462 0.00 -4.98 -34.48
C GLN A 462 0.54 -5.69 -33.23
N VAL A 463 1.84 -6.01 -33.23
CA VAL A 463 2.52 -6.57 -32.06
C VAL A 463 2.56 -5.57 -30.92
N TRP A 464 2.82 -4.29 -31.21
CA TRP A 464 2.76 -3.23 -30.21
C TRP A 464 1.37 -3.12 -29.58
N VAL A 465 0.29 -3.12 -30.39
CA VAL A 465 -1.09 -3.11 -29.87
C VAL A 465 -1.35 -4.33 -29.00
N LEU A 466 -0.92 -5.52 -29.41
CA LEU A 466 -1.07 -6.75 -28.63
C LEU A 466 -0.35 -6.65 -27.28
N VAL A 467 0.90 -6.18 -27.28
CA VAL A 467 1.71 -5.97 -26.07
C VAL A 467 1.05 -4.95 -25.14
N ALA A 468 0.53 -3.84 -25.69
CA ALA A 468 -0.22 -2.84 -24.94
C ALA A 468 -1.50 -3.41 -24.32
N ILE A 469 -2.26 -4.21 -25.05
CA ILE A 469 -3.46 -4.88 -24.53
C ILE A 469 -3.09 -5.84 -23.39
N ILE A 470 -2.06 -6.67 -23.56
CA ILE A 470 -1.59 -7.58 -22.51
C ILE A 470 -1.22 -6.80 -21.24
N HIS A 471 -0.46 -5.71 -21.39
CA HIS A 471 -0.08 -4.87 -20.27
C HIS A 471 -1.31 -4.22 -19.61
N ILE A 472 -2.23 -3.63 -20.37
CA ILE A 472 -3.49 -3.06 -19.85
C ILE A 472 -4.26 -4.13 -19.06
N CYS A 473 -4.43 -5.33 -19.62
CA CYS A 473 -5.14 -6.42 -18.95
C CYS A 473 -4.48 -6.79 -17.62
N VAL A 474 -3.16 -7.01 -17.59
CA VAL A 474 -2.43 -7.32 -16.35
C VAL A 474 -2.60 -6.19 -15.33
N SER A 475 -2.43 -4.94 -15.74
CA SER A 475 -2.58 -3.76 -14.86
C SER A 475 -3.99 -3.61 -14.30
N LEU A 476 -5.03 -3.91 -15.08
CA LEU A 476 -6.42 -3.86 -14.62
C LEU A 476 -6.79 -5.04 -13.72
N VAL A 477 -6.25 -6.23 -13.95
CA VAL A 477 -6.48 -7.39 -13.06
C VAL A 477 -6.00 -7.09 -11.63
N TRP A 478 -4.88 -6.38 -11.48
CA TRP A 478 -4.39 -5.92 -10.17
C TRP A 478 -5.35 -4.98 -9.42
N LYS A 479 -6.29 -4.33 -10.13
CA LYS A 479 -7.33 -3.50 -9.49
C LYS A 479 -8.49 -4.31 -8.90
N VAL A 480 -8.60 -5.57 -9.30
CA VAL A 480 -9.69 -6.47 -8.88
C VAL A 480 -9.14 -7.59 -7.98
N VAL A 481 -7.90 -7.44 -7.49
CA VAL A 481 -7.20 -8.48 -6.71
C VAL A 481 -7.93 -8.87 -5.43
N GLY A 482 -8.54 -7.91 -4.72
CA GLY A 482 -9.35 -8.21 -3.52
C GLY A 482 -10.58 -9.09 -3.78
N ARG A 483 -11.10 -9.13 -5.02
CA ARG A 483 -12.24 -10.00 -5.38
C ARG A 483 -11.81 -11.36 -5.93
N VAL A 484 -10.70 -11.39 -6.69
CA VAL A 484 -10.21 -12.60 -7.34
C VAL A 484 -9.35 -13.45 -6.38
N GLY A 485 -8.76 -12.81 -5.38
CA GLY A 485 -7.81 -13.42 -4.47
C GLY A 485 -6.37 -13.18 -4.93
N ILE A 486 -5.53 -12.81 -3.96
CA ILE A 486 -4.15 -12.40 -4.21
C ILE A 486 -3.29 -13.50 -4.82
N GLY A 487 -3.51 -14.75 -4.42
CA GLY A 487 -2.80 -15.91 -4.96
C GLY A 487 -3.10 -16.12 -6.45
N ALA A 488 -4.37 -16.11 -6.84
CA ALA A 488 -4.77 -16.33 -8.24
C ALA A 488 -4.22 -15.25 -9.17
N VAL A 489 -4.29 -13.98 -8.77
CA VAL A 489 -3.71 -12.87 -9.55
C VAL A 489 -2.19 -12.99 -9.65
N THR A 490 -1.51 -13.36 -8.57
CA THR A 490 -0.06 -13.52 -8.57
C THR A 490 0.40 -14.64 -9.50
N TRP A 491 -0.18 -15.84 -9.36
CA TRP A 491 0.19 -16.98 -10.21
C TRP A 491 -0.21 -16.75 -11.67
N GLY A 492 -1.35 -16.11 -11.93
CA GLY A 492 -1.76 -15.72 -13.28
C GLY A 492 -0.77 -14.72 -13.90
N GLY A 493 -0.33 -13.72 -13.12
CA GLY A 493 0.70 -12.77 -13.52
C GLY A 493 2.02 -13.44 -13.89
N LEU A 494 2.49 -14.38 -13.06
CA LEU A 494 3.69 -15.18 -13.34
C LEU A 494 3.57 -15.96 -14.66
N ILE A 495 2.44 -16.61 -14.92
CA ILE A 495 2.23 -17.37 -16.16
C ILE A 495 2.30 -16.45 -17.37
N VAL A 496 1.68 -15.27 -17.30
CA VAL A 496 1.73 -14.27 -18.38
C VAL A 496 3.16 -13.75 -18.58
N ALA A 497 3.89 -13.49 -17.48
CA ALA A 497 5.27 -13.03 -17.53
C ALA A 497 6.23 -14.08 -18.12
N LEU A 498 6.12 -15.34 -17.73
CA LEU A 498 6.88 -16.44 -18.33
C LEU A 498 6.52 -16.64 -19.80
N GLY A 499 5.22 -16.64 -20.11
CA GLY A 499 4.72 -16.74 -21.48
C GLY A 499 5.28 -15.65 -22.39
N SER A 500 5.38 -14.40 -21.91
CA SER A 500 5.95 -13.30 -22.68
C SER A 500 7.47 -13.43 -22.86
N VAL A 501 8.20 -13.94 -21.87
CA VAL A 501 9.65 -14.23 -22.00
C VAL A 501 9.88 -15.32 -23.03
N PHE A 502 9.14 -16.43 -22.97
CA PHE A 502 9.26 -17.51 -23.95
C PHE A 502 8.83 -17.06 -25.35
N ALA A 503 7.77 -16.27 -25.48
CA ALA A 503 7.37 -15.68 -26.76
C ALA A 503 8.49 -14.79 -27.32
N GLY A 504 9.06 -13.91 -26.49
CA GLY A 504 10.19 -13.06 -26.88
C GLY A 504 11.41 -13.88 -27.31
N LEU A 505 11.85 -14.84 -26.49
CA LEU A 505 12.97 -15.73 -26.83
C LEU A 505 12.70 -16.53 -28.11
N GLY A 506 11.47 -17.02 -28.30
CA GLY A 506 11.03 -17.72 -29.50
C GLY A 506 11.08 -16.85 -30.75
N CYS A 507 10.65 -15.60 -30.66
CA CYS A 507 10.79 -14.65 -31.78
C CYS A 507 12.25 -14.39 -32.16
N TRP A 508 13.17 -14.43 -31.19
CA TRP A 508 14.60 -14.31 -31.44
C TRP A 508 15.28 -15.63 -31.83
N GLY A 509 14.54 -16.75 -31.89
CA GLY A 509 15.08 -18.08 -32.16
C GLY A 509 15.95 -18.67 -31.06
N GLY A 510 15.93 -18.09 -29.85
CA GLY A 510 16.74 -18.55 -28.71
C GLY A 510 16.27 -19.87 -28.07
N LEU A 511 15.17 -20.46 -28.55
CA LEU A 511 14.57 -21.71 -28.06
C LEU A 511 14.87 -22.94 -28.95
N VAL A 512 15.69 -22.78 -29.99
CA VAL A 512 16.00 -23.84 -30.99
C VAL A 512 17.33 -24.52 -30.71
#